data_AF-A0A916XRT1-F1
#
_entry.id   AF-A0A916XRT1-F1
#
_cell.length_a   1.000
_cell.length_b   1.000
_cell.length_c   1.000
_cell.angle_alpha   90.00
_cell.angle_beta   90.00
_cell.angle_gamma   90.00
#
_symmetry.space_group_name_H-M   'P 1'
#
loop_
_entity.id
_entity.type
_entity.pdbx_description
1 polymer ?
#
loop_
_entity_poly.entity_id
_entity_poly.type
_entity_poly.pdbx_seq_one_letter_code
_entity_poly.pdbx_strand_id
1 'polypeptide(L)'
;MIISLINHSTSLSDEEVQCVIRAINRQVKEDFEPYWSFGANLRLEGMIGKRADIKSLSGMRGDAVLYLNDKTNIKDALGYHDKNNRGIPYGFIFLDLCKKLGESWTVTLSHETMELIADAQSNLLVQGPHPDNPEHEVFHWFEMCDAVQSESYKIDGIEVSNFVLPSYFTPGEQAGARNDFLGRLDADRKGLASFGVKPGGYIGFYDPKKREHTTWSPPEDAVAKQRLIAKTEARSGRGYLRRNAIA
;
A
#
# COMPACT_ATOMS: atom_id res chain seq x y z
N MET A 1 -15.55 0.44 -5.81
CA MET A 1 -15.26 -0.62 -4.84
C MET A 1 -15.64 -0.16 -3.43
N ILE A 2 -16.06 -1.08 -2.56
CA ILE A 2 -16.13 -0.88 -1.10
C ILE A 2 -14.98 -1.65 -0.44
N ILE A 3 -14.19 -1.00 0.42
CA ILE A 3 -13.18 -1.65 1.25
C ILE A 3 -13.69 -1.70 2.68
N SER A 4 -13.89 -2.91 3.21
CA SER A 4 -14.26 -3.12 4.60
C SER A 4 -13.02 -2.98 5.49
N LEU A 5 -12.99 -2.02 6.42
CA LEU A 5 -11.96 -1.92 7.46
C LEU A 5 -12.45 -2.62 8.72
N ILE A 6 -11.73 -3.65 9.15
CA ILE A 6 -11.99 -4.39 10.39
C ILE A 6 -11.00 -3.94 11.45
N ASN A 7 -11.52 -3.28 12.50
CA ASN A 7 -10.72 -2.86 13.64
C ASN A 7 -10.56 -4.01 14.65
N HIS A 8 -9.39 -4.64 14.66
CA HIS A 8 -8.99 -5.59 15.72
C HIS A 8 -8.08 -4.93 16.78
N SER A 9 -7.82 -3.63 16.66
CA SER A 9 -7.03 -2.91 17.64
C SER A 9 -7.79 -2.79 18.96
N THR A 10 -7.08 -3.02 20.06
CA THR A 10 -7.54 -2.69 21.41
C THR A 10 -7.05 -1.33 21.88
N SER A 11 -6.17 -0.69 21.11
CA SER A 11 -5.57 0.61 21.41
C SER A 11 -6.18 1.78 20.64
N LEU A 12 -6.95 1.52 19.58
CA LEU A 12 -7.66 2.52 18.78
C LEU A 12 -9.16 2.29 18.85
N SER A 13 -9.90 3.35 19.18
CA SER A 13 -11.37 3.34 19.18
C SER A 13 -11.92 3.40 17.76
N ASP A 14 -13.12 2.84 17.56
CA ASP A 14 -13.83 2.94 16.28
C ASP A 14 -14.11 4.40 15.88
N GLU A 15 -14.27 5.31 16.84
CA GLU A 15 -14.42 6.74 16.58
C GLU A 15 -13.16 7.36 15.95
N GLU A 16 -11.98 7.06 16.51
CA GLU A 16 -10.70 7.50 15.94
C GLU A 16 -10.48 6.90 14.55
N VAL A 17 -10.79 5.62 14.37
CA VAL A 17 -10.69 4.94 13.06
C VAL A 17 -11.66 5.57 12.05
N GLN A 18 -12.89 5.89 12.46
CA GLN A 18 -13.87 6.54 11.58
C GLN A 18 -13.41 7.94 11.15
N CYS A 19 -12.73 8.70 12.02
CA CYS A 19 -12.11 9.97 11.64
C CYS A 19 -11.08 9.80 10.52
N VAL A 20 -10.21 8.78 10.64
CA VAL A 20 -9.18 8.48 9.64
C VAL A 20 -9.79 7.99 8.33
N ILE A 21 -10.81 7.11 8.39
CA ILE A 21 -11.57 6.66 7.21
C ILE A 21 -12.12 7.85 6.42
N ARG A 22 -12.67 8.87 7.09
CA ARG A 22 -13.20 10.06 6.39
C ARG A 22 -12.11 10.79 5.61
N ALA A 23 -10.94 11.00 6.21
CA ALA A 23 -9.81 11.65 5.55
C ALA A 23 -9.32 10.82 4.35
N ILE A 24 -9.22 9.49 4.49
CA ILE A 24 -8.79 8.60 3.40
C ILE A 24 -9.85 8.54 2.28
N ASN A 25 -11.14 8.52 2.59
CA ASN A 25 -12.19 8.57 1.56
C ASN A 25 -12.14 9.87 0.77
N ARG A 26 -11.85 11.00 1.43
CA ARG A 26 -11.59 12.28 0.74
C ARG A 26 -10.35 12.19 -0.12
N GLN A 27 -9.25 11.66 0.40
CA GLN A 27 -8.02 11.42 -0.38
C GLN A 27 -8.31 10.65 -1.67
N VAL A 28 -9.01 9.51 -1.55
CA VAL A 28 -9.33 8.67 -2.69
C VAL A 28 -10.19 9.44 -3.69
N LYS A 29 -11.19 10.18 -3.22
CA LYS A 29 -12.15 10.84 -4.10
C LYS A 29 -11.63 12.12 -4.75
N GLU A 30 -10.92 12.93 -3.98
CA GLU A 30 -10.50 14.29 -4.35
C GLU A 30 -9.09 14.29 -4.96
N ASP A 31 -8.19 13.43 -4.49
CA ASP A 31 -6.79 13.46 -4.88
C ASP A 31 -6.41 12.32 -5.83
N PHE A 32 -6.87 11.08 -5.58
CA PHE A 32 -6.45 9.89 -6.35
C PHE A 32 -7.29 9.64 -7.61
N GLU A 33 -8.61 9.50 -7.45
CA GLU A 33 -9.55 9.15 -8.52
C GLU A 33 -9.48 10.08 -9.75
N PRO A 34 -9.25 11.41 -9.63
CA PRO A 34 -9.12 12.27 -10.80
C PRO A 34 -7.95 11.94 -11.73
N TYR A 35 -6.88 11.31 -11.23
CA TYR A 35 -5.73 10.91 -12.06
C TYR A 35 -5.84 9.48 -12.57
N TRP A 36 -6.43 8.59 -11.78
CA TRP A 36 -6.46 7.15 -12.05
C TRP A 36 -7.78 6.65 -12.65
N SER A 37 -8.85 7.44 -12.55
CA SER A 37 -10.21 7.10 -13.03
C SER A 37 -10.86 5.89 -12.36
N PHE A 38 -10.26 5.35 -11.30
CA PHE A 38 -10.84 4.32 -10.44
C PHE A 38 -10.64 4.68 -8.96
N GLY A 39 -11.52 4.16 -8.11
CA GLY A 39 -11.59 4.55 -6.71
C GLY A 39 -12.40 3.59 -5.85
N ALA A 40 -12.42 3.87 -4.55
CA ALA A 40 -13.16 3.09 -3.57
C ALA A 40 -13.66 3.95 -2.40
N ASN A 41 -14.52 3.36 -1.59
CA ASN A 41 -14.88 3.91 -0.29
C ASN A 41 -14.53 2.89 0.80
N LEU A 42 -13.78 3.34 1.80
CA LEU A 42 -13.59 2.64 3.04
C LEU A 42 -14.85 2.75 3.89
N ARG A 43 -15.23 1.64 4.50
CA ARG A 43 -16.29 1.55 5.49
C ARG A 43 -15.77 0.79 6.69
N LEU A 44 -15.94 1.37 7.88
CA LEU A 44 -15.70 0.65 9.12
C LEU A 44 -16.77 -0.42 9.26
N GLU A 45 -16.35 -1.68 9.38
CA GLU A 45 -17.27 -2.76 9.72
C GLU A 45 -17.29 -2.94 11.24
N GLY A 46 -18.49 -2.88 11.83
CA GLY A 46 -18.66 -3.01 13.27
C GLY A 46 -18.54 -4.46 13.73
N MET A 47 -17.94 -4.67 14.91
CA MET A 47 -18.19 -5.89 15.69
C MET A 47 -19.50 -5.71 16.49
N ILE A 48 -20.62 -6.15 15.94
CA ILE A 48 -21.88 -6.22 16.70
C ILE A 48 -21.81 -7.41 17.69
N GLY A 49 -21.57 -7.12 18.98
CA GLY A 49 -21.72 -8.04 20.11
C GLY A 49 -20.47 -8.84 20.56
N LYS A 50 -20.59 -9.63 21.64
CA LYS A 50 -19.57 -10.64 22.04
C LYS A 50 -19.49 -11.69 20.93
N ARG A 51 -18.48 -11.54 20.07
CA ARG A 51 -18.25 -12.34 18.85
C ARG A 51 -19.47 -12.27 17.92
N ALA A 52 -19.44 -11.32 16.98
CA ALA A 52 -20.37 -11.30 15.86
C ALA A 52 -20.43 -12.70 15.22
N ASP A 53 -21.64 -13.24 15.03
CA ASP A 53 -21.82 -14.49 14.31
C ASP A 53 -21.46 -14.25 12.84
N ILE A 54 -20.23 -14.61 12.48
CA ILE A 54 -19.64 -14.39 11.16
C ILE A 54 -20.45 -15.05 10.05
N LYS A 55 -21.29 -16.05 10.37
CA LYS A 55 -22.22 -16.67 9.42
C LYS A 55 -23.35 -15.75 8.98
N SER A 56 -23.67 -14.70 9.75
CA SER A 56 -24.69 -13.70 9.42
C SER A 56 -24.16 -12.50 8.63
N LEU A 57 -22.83 -12.38 8.47
CA LEU A 57 -22.14 -11.21 7.88
C LEU A 57 -21.87 -11.34 6.37
N SER A 58 -22.36 -12.39 5.70
CA SER A 58 -22.13 -12.60 4.26
C SER A 58 -22.68 -11.47 3.38
N GLY A 59 -23.65 -10.67 3.88
CA GLY A 59 -24.22 -9.51 3.18
C GLY A 59 -23.60 -8.15 3.52
N MET A 60 -22.61 -8.08 4.43
CA MET A 60 -21.98 -6.81 4.87
C MET A 60 -20.53 -6.66 4.39
N ARG A 61 -20.10 -7.43 3.39
CA ARG A 61 -18.70 -7.46 2.95
C ARG A 61 -18.48 -6.53 1.76
N GLY A 62 -17.43 -5.71 1.82
CA GLY A 62 -16.91 -5.00 0.67
C GLY A 62 -16.23 -5.94 -0.33
N ASP A 63 -15.78 -5.38 -1.45
CA ASP A 63 -15.03 -6.09 -2.48
C ASP A 63 -13.59 -6.38 -2.05
N ALA A 64 -13.12 -5.75 -0.96
CA ALA A 64 -11.82 -5.97 -0.35
C ALA A 64 -11.86 -5.73 1.18
N VAL A 65 -10.87 -6.23 1.93
CA VAL A 65 -10.82 -6.11 3.40
C VAL A 65 -9.46 -5.62 3.90
N LEU A 66 -9.46 -4.57 4.71
CA LEU A 66 -8.28 -4.14 5.46
C LEU A 66 -8.44 -4.52 6.94
N TYR A 67 -7.38 -4.99 7.56
CA TYR A 67 -7.36 -5.37 8.97
C TYR A 67 -6.39 -4.50 9.76
N LEU A 68 -6.89 -3.81 10.78
CA LEU A 68 -6.08 -3.02 11.71
C LEU A 68 -5.80 -3.83 12.97
N ASN A 69 -4.54 -4.16 13.24
CA ASN A 69 -4.13 -5.03 14.34
C ASN A 69 -3.04 -4.37 15.19
N ASP A 70 -3.09 -4.55 16.52
CA ASP A 70 -2.06 -3.98 17.41
C ASP A 70 -0.67 -4.60 17.21
N LYS A 71 -0.62 -5.90 16.90
CA LYS A 71 0.63 -6.67 16.83
C LYS A 71 0.79 -7.39 15.50
N THR A 72 2.03 -7.51 15.06
CA THR A 72 2.42 -8.29 13.89
C THR A 72 2.26 -9.78 14.18
N ASN A 73 1.10 -10.34 13.84
CA ASN A 73 0.81 -11.77 13.93
C ASN A 73 0.13 -12.27 12.65
N ILE A 74 0.92 -12.43 11.61
CA ILE A 74 0.42 -12.75 10.27
C ILE A 74 -0.27 -14.11 10.19
N LYS A 75 0.17 -15.11 10.95
CA LYS A 75 -0.48 -16.43 10.93
C LYS A 75 -1.92 -16.35 11.44
N ASP A 76 -2.15 -15.61 12.51
CA ASP A 76 -3.48 -15.42 13.07
C ASP A 76 -4.33 -14.53 12.15
N ALA A 77 -3.74 -13.46 11.61
CA ALA A 77 -4.42 -12.54 10.71
C ALA A 77 -4.83 -13.21 9.38
N LEU A 78 -3.94 -14.01 8.77
CA LEU A 78 -4.24 -14.85 7.62
C LEU A 78 -5.26 -15.93 7.96
N GLY A 79 -5.09 -16.63 9.08
CA GLY A 79 -6.05 -17.66 9.50
C GLY A 79 -7.47 -17.11 9.72
N TYR A 80 -7.58 -15.88 10.24
CA TYR A 80 -8.84 -15.16 10.31
C TYR A 80 -9.38 -14.85 8.91
N HIS A 81 -8.55 -14.32 8.02
CA HIS A 81 -8.96 -14.02 6.66
C HIS A 81 -9.44 -15.27 5.91
N ASP A 82 -8.66 -16.35 5.89
CA ASP A 82 -8.98 -17.59 5.17
C ASP A 82 -10.28 -18.23 5.66
N LYS A 83 -10.53 -18.18 6.97
CA LYS A 83 -11.74 -18.73 7.57
C LYS A 83 -12.98 -17.92 7.22
N ASN A 84 -12.84 -16.59 7.14
CA ASN A 84 -13.99 -15.70 7.12
C ASN A 84 -14.22 -15.08 5.73
N ASN A 85 -13.18 -14.72 4.98
CA ASN A 85 -13.22 -13.86 3.79
C ASN A 85 -12.47 -14.46 2.59
N ARG A 86 -12.36 -15.79 2.50
CA ARG A 86 -11.64 -16.49 1.43
C ARG A 86 -12.02 -15.98 0.04
N GLY A 87 -11.00 -15.65 -0.76
CA GLY A 87 -11.14 -15.18 -2.14
C GLY A 87 -11.42 -13.68 -2.27
N ILE A 88 -11.50 -12.95 -1.17
CA ILE A 88 -11.63 -11.50 -1.15
C ILE A 88 -10.23 -10.88 -0.99
N PRO A 89 -9.81 -9.92 -1.84
CA PRO A 89 -8.59 -9.12 -1.64
C PRO A 89 -8.44 -8.56 -0.23
N TYR A 90 -7.20 -8.52 0.28
CA TYR A 90 -6.96 -8.04 1.64
C TYR A 90 -5.61 -7.35 1.85
N GLY A 91 -5.53 -6.59 2.94
CA GLY A 91 -4.30 -5.98 3.46
C GLY A 91 -4.29 -5.90 4.98
N PHE A 92 -3.11 -5.72 5.56
CA PHE A 92 -2.91 -5.68 7.02
C PHE A 92 -2.14 -4.45 7.44
N ILE A 93 -2.62 -3.78 8.48
CA ILE A 93 -1.95 -2.68 9.15
C ILE A 93 -1.60 -3.17 10.55
N PHE A 94 -0.30 -3.21 10.86
CA PHE A 94 0.22 -3.64 12.17
C PHE A 94 0.79 -2.42 12.93
N LEU A 95 0.15 -2.04 14.04
CA LEU A 95 0.50 -0.82 14.78
C LEU A 95 1.90 -0.90 15.41
N ASP A 96 2.31 -2.08 15.90
CA ASP A 96 3.66 -2.31 16.42
C ASP A 96 4.76 -2.16 15.36
N LEU A 97 4.49 -2.60 14.13
CA LEU A 97 5.41 -2.43 12.99
C LEU A 97 5.50 -0.96 12.58
N CYS A 98 4.37 -0.25 12.52
CA CYS A 98 4.34 1.19 12.28
C CYS A 98 5.21 1.91 13.33
N LYS A 99 5.03 1.57 14.61
CA LYS A 99 5.84 2.12 15.71
C LYS A 99 7.33 1.75 15.60
N LYS A 100 7.68 0.51 15.24
CA LYS A 100 9.08 0.07 15.03
C LYS A 100 9.76 0.87 13.91
N LEU A 101 8.99 1.24 12.88
CA LEU A 101 9.47 2.01 11.72
C LEU A 101 9.41 3.53 11.91
N GLY A 102 8.79 4.02 13.00
CA GLY A 102 8.53 5.44 13.18
C GLY A 102 7.51 6.01 12.18
N GLU A 103 6.64 5.16 11.65
CA GLU A 103 5.62 5.51 10.67
C GLU A 103 4.25 5.70 11.32
N SER A 104 3.49 6.66 10.80
CA SER A 104 2.10 6.86 11.21
C SER A 104 1.22 5.75 10.65
N TRP A 105 0.45 5.07 11.50
CA TRP A 105 -0.47 4.01 11.06
C TRP A 105 -1.53 4.53 10.08
N THR A 106 -1.87 5.82 10.16
CA THR A 106 -2.81 6.47 9.22
C THR A 106 -2.22 6.59 7.81
N VAL A 107 -0.92 6.87 7.72
CA VAL A 107 -0.17 6.83 6.45
C VAL A 107 -0.11 5.42 5.91
N THR A 108 0.19 4.42 6.76
CA THR A 108 0.18 3.01 6.34
C THR A 108 -1.21 2.54 5.87
N LEU A 109 -2.28 2.94 6.55
CA LEU A 109 -3.65 2.61 6.14
C LEU A 109 -4.02 3.24 4.79
N SER A 110 -3.65 4.50 4.57
CA SER A 110 -3.82 5.21 3.30
C SER A 110 -3.00 4.57 2.17
N HIS A 111 -1.76 4.17 2.46
CA HIS A 111 -0.90 3.41 1.54
C HIS A 111 -1.58 2.10 1.11
N GLU A 112 -1.90 1.21 2.07
CA GLU A 112 -2.49 -0.10 1.76
C GLU A 112 -3.85 0.04 1.06
N THR A 113 -4.59 1.12 1.35
CA THR A 113 -5.83 1.46 0.63
C THR A 113 -5.57 1.69 -0.85
N MET A 114 -4.66 2.60 -1.20
CA MET A 114 -4.40 2.96 -2.62
C MET A 114 -3.83 1.78 -3.39
N GLU A 115 -2.98 0.99 -2.75
CA GLU A 115 -2.45 -0.23 -3.33
C GLU A 115 -3.55 -1.26 -3.64
N LEU A 116 -4.47 -1.47 -2.70
CA LEU A 116 -5.59 -2.39 -2.88
C LEU A 116 -6.59 -1.90 -3.94
N ILE A 117 -6.76 -0.57 -4.07
CA ILE A 117 -7.56 0.05 -5.13
C ILE A 117 -6.96 -0.22 -6.52
N ALA A 118 -5.64 -0.09 -6.65
CA ALA A 118 -4.97 -0.19 -7.94
C ALA A 118 -4.80 -1.63 -8.44
N ASP A 119 -4.45 -2.57 -7.56
CA ASP A 119 -4.16 -3.95 -7.96
C ASP A 119 -4.71 -4.93 -6.92
N ALA A 120 -6.02 -5.04 -6.70
CA ALA A 120 -6.54 -5.83 -5.58
C ALA A 120 -5.98 -7.28 -5.46
N GLN A 121 -5.61 -7.92 -6.57
CA GLN A 121 -5.07 -9.29 -6.60
C GLN A 121 -3.54 -9.38 -6.47
N SER A 122 -2.84 -8.25 -6.39
CA SER A 122 -1.38 -8.19 -6.39
C SER A 122 -0.74 -8.86 -7.62
N ASN A 123 -1.39 -8.80 -8.79
CA ASN A 123 -0.97 -9.53 -9.99
C ASN A 123 -0.75 -8.64 -11.22
N LEU A 124 -0.91 -7.33 -11.11
CA LEU A 124 -0.65 -6.39 -12.18
C LEU A 124 0.83 -6.01 -12.21
N LEU A 125 1.39 -6.00 -13.42
CA LEU A 125 2.76 -5.60 -13.69
C LEU A 125 2.81 -4.61 -14.85
N VAL A 126 3.77 -3.69 -14.81
CA VAL A 126 4.05 -2.71 -15.85
C VAL A 126 5.45 -2.95 -16.41
N GLN A 127 5.55 -3.08 -17.73
CA GLN A 127 6.84 -3.19 -18.41
C GLN A 127 7.64 -1.89 -18.25
N GLY A 128 8.91 -2.01 -17.83
CA GLY A 128 9.79 -0.87 -17.64
C GLY A 128 11.27 -1.27 -17.51
N PRO A 129 12.17 -0.29 -17.37
CA PRO A 129 13.60 -0.52 -17.24
C PRO A 129 13.98 -1.14 -15.88
N HIS A 130 14.97 -2.02 -15.84
CA HIS A 130 15.56 -2.50 -14.59
C HIS A 130 16.22 -1.31 -13.87
N PRO A 131 16.04 -1.13 -12.55
CA PRO A 131 16.52 0.05 -11.83
C PRO A 131 18.05 0.26 -11.93
N ASP A 132 18.83 -0.83 -11.90
CA ASP A 132 20.30 -0.76 -12.07
C ASP A 132 20.79 -0.88 -13.53
N ASN A 133 19.93 -1.21 -14.48
CA ASN A 133 20.31 -1.44 -15.88
C ASN A 133 19.17 -1.05 -16.83
N PRO A 134 19.09 0.23 -17.25
CA PRO A 134 17.96 0.72 -18.03
C PRO A 134 17.70 -0.01 -19.36
N GLU A 135 18.73 -0.63 -19.94
CA GLU A 135 18.62 -1.44 -21.18
C GLU A 135 18.00 -2.83 -20.94
N HIS A 136 17.88 -3.25 -19.68
CA HIS A 136 17.26 -4.51 -19.32
C HIS A 136 15.80 -4.30 -18.95
N GLU A 137 14.90 -4.84 -19.75
CA GLU A 137 13.47 -4.83 -19.45
C GLU A 137 13.10 -5.76 -18.28
N VAL A 138 12.25 -5.26 -17.37
CA VAL A 138 11.60 -5.98 -16.28
C VAL A 138 10.12 -5.59 -16.19
N PHE A 139 9.37 -6.29 -15.33
CA PHE A 139 7.96 -6.04 -15.10
C PHE A 139 7.74 -5.53 -13.67
N HIS A 140 7.68 -4.21 -13.50
CA HIS A 140 7.47 -3.54 -12.21
C HIS A 140 6.11 -3.85 -11.63
N TRP A 141 6.00 -4.00 -10.32
CA TRP A 141 4.71 -4.16 -9.65
C TRP A 141 3.92 -2.86 -9.78
N PHE A 142 2.63 -2.98 -10.07
CA PHE A 142 1.74 -1.82 -10.16
C PHE A 142 1.37 -1.34 -8.75
N GLU A 143 2.33 -0.69 -8.09
CA GLU A 143 2.21 -0.19 -6.73
C GLU A 143 2.18 1.36 -6.70
N MET A 144 1.19 1.93 -6.02
CA MET A 144 0.89 3.35 -6.03
C MET A 144 1.77 4.18 -5.09
N CYS A 145 2.28 3.60 -4.01
CA CYS A 145 2.84 4.36 -2.89
C CYS A 145 4.28 3.95 -2.55
N ASP A 146 4.71 2.73 -2.93
CA ASP A 146 6.03 2.19 -2.59
C ASP A 146 7.21 3.10 -3.03
N ALA A 147 7.15 3.67 -4.24
CA ALA A 147 8.21 4.54 -4.78
C ALA A 147 8.37 5.87 -4.01
N VAL A 148 7.31 6.29 -3.30
CA VAL A 148 7.23 7.54 -2.52
C VAL A 148 6.94 7.26 -1.04
N GLN A 149 7.24 6.06 -0.55
CA GLN A 149 6.84 5.51 0.75
C GLN A 149 7.02 6.46 1.95
N SER A 150 8.06 7.30 1.93
CA SER A 150 8.39 8.19 3.06
C SER A 150 7.65 9.53 3.01
N GLU A 151 6.94 9.83 1.93
CA GLU A 151 6.24 11.08 1.76
C GLU A 151 4.79 10.97 2.20
N SER A 152 4.37 11.91 3.05
CA SER A 152 3.00 12.07 3.49
C SER A 152 2.55 13.53 3.37
N TYR A 153 1.25 13.73 3.38
CA TYR A 153 0.59 15.03 3.49
C TYR A 153 -0.64 14.92 4.39
N LYS A 154 -1.35 16.03 4.64
CA LYS A 154 -2.48 16.06 5.58
C LYS A 154 -3.79 16.41 4.89
N ILE A 155 -4.85 15.69 5.28
CA ILE A 155 -6.25 16.01 4.98
C ILE A 155 -6.98 16.07 6.32
N ASP A 156 -7.61 17.20 6.62
CA ASP A 156 -8.31 17.44 7.90
C ASP A 156 -7.46 17.12 9.16
N GLY A 157 -6.15 17.37 9.08
CA GLY A 157 -5.20 17.11 10.15
C GLY A 157 -4.71 15.66 10.26
N ILE A 158 -5.29 14.72 9.51
CA ILE A 158 -4.88 13.32 9.42
C ILE A 158 -3.78 13.17 8.37
N GLU A 159 -2.70 12.47 8.70
CA GLU A 159 -1.63 12.17 7.74
C GLU A 159 -2.03 11.03 6.80
N VAL A 160 -1.75 11.21 5.51
CA VAL A 160 -2.03 10.26 4.45
C VAL A 160 -0.81 10.10 3.54
N SER A 161 -0.68 8.96 2.87
CA SER A 161 0.48 8.64 2.02
C SER A 161 0.47 9.46 0.72
N ASN A 162 1.64 9.84 0.23
CA ASN A 162 1.79 10.25 -1.18
C ASN A 162 1.57 9.05 -2.11
N PHE A 163 1.34 9.31 -3.40
CA PHE A 163 1.17 8.27 -4.41
C PHE A 163 1.71 8.73 -5.77
N VAL A 164 2.05 7.77 -6.63
CA VAL A 164 2.50 8.01 -8.00
C VAL A 164 1.34 8.32 -8.93
N LEU A 165 1.64 9.07 -9.98
CA LEU A 165 0.70 9.44 -11.03
C LEU A 165 0.92 8.55 -12.27
N PRO A 166 -0.05 8.46 -13.21
CA PRO A 166 0.06 7.58 -14.37
C PRO A 166 1.36 7.72 -15.17
N SER A 167 1.92 8.93 -15.26
CA SER A 167 3.18 9.19 -15.99
C SER A 167 4.40 8.48 -15.38
N TYR A 168 4.34 8.09 -14.11
CA TYR A 168 5.39 7.31 -13.45
C TYR A 168 5.66 5.97 -14.15
N PHE A 169 4.61 5.35 -14.69
CA PHE A 169 4.64 4.04 -15.35
C PHE A 169 4.87 4.15 -16.87
N THR A 170 5.63 5.16 -17.31
CA THR A 170 5.95 5.36 -18.72
C THR A 170 7.46 5.23 -18.97
N PRO A 171 7.90 4.71 -20.13
CA PRO A 171 9.31 4.42 -20.40
C PRO A 171 10.21 5.66 -20.56
N GLY A 172 9.72 6.87 -20.28
CA GLY A 172 10.53 8.08 -20.30
C GLY A 172 9.83 9.27 -19.66
N GLU A 173 10.62 10.28 -19.29
CA GLU A 173 10.09 11.50 -18.68
C GLU A 173 9.19 12.26 -19.64
N GLN A 174 7.99 12.59 -19.18
CA GLN A 174 7.13 13.52 -19.88
C GLN A 174 7.45 14.94 -19.44
N ALA A 175 7.88 15.79 -20.38
CA ALA A 175 8.24 17.17 -20.09
C ALA A 175 7.07 17.92 -19.42
N GLY A 176 7.34 18.50 -18.25
CA GLY A 176 6.34 19.23 -17.46
C GLY A 176 5.35 18.35 -16.67
N ALA A 177 5.46 17.02 -16.76
CA ALA A 177 4.70 16.12 -15.91
C ALA A 177 5.39 15.95 -14.54
N ARG A 178 4.58 15.65 -13.54
CA ARG A 178 5.03 15.15 -12.23
C ARG A 178 4.63 13.68 -12.14
N ASN A 179 5.54 12.84 -11.65
CA ASN A 179 5.29 11.40 -11.52
C ASN A 179 4.70 11.02 -10.16
N ASP A 180 4.56 11.98 -9.24
CA ASP A 180 3.89 11.79 -7.96
C ASP A 180 2.99 12.98 -7.63
N PHE A 181 2.01 12.76 -6.74
CA PHE A 181 0.97 13.73 -6.42
C PHE A 181 1.53 14.99 -5.74
N LEU A 182 2.50 14.84 -4.84
CA LEU A 182 3.09 15.99 -4.14
C LEU A 182 4.11 16.74 -5.00
N GLY A 183 4.73 16.07 -5.98
CA GLY A 183 5.68 16.67 -6.91
C GLY A 183 6.89 17.29 -6.21
N ARG A 184 7.30 16.73 -5.07
CA ARG A 184 8.40 17.28 -4.26
C ARG A 184 9.72 17.16 -5.03
N LEU A 185 10.48 18.25 -5.04
CA LEU A 185 11.79 18.28 -5.68
C LEU A 185 12.89 17.91 -4.69
N ASP A 186 13.93 17.24 -5.18
CA ASP A 186 15.16 17.02 -4.41
C ASP A 186 16.06 18.27 -4.38
N ALA A 187 17.24 18.13 -3.77
CA ALA A 187 18.23 19.21 -3.66
C ALA A 187 18.73 19.73 -5.02
N ASP A 188 18.68 18.89 -6.07
CA ASP A 188 19.06 19.23 -7.44
C ASP A 188 17.86 19.74 -8.27
N ARG A 189 16.73 20.01 -7.61
CA ARG A 189 15.46 20.44 -8.22
C ARG A 189 14.85 19.41 -9.19
N LYS A 190 15.09 18.13 -8.96
CA LYS A 190 14.51 17.03 -9.75
C LYS A 190 13.31 16.40 -9.03
N GLY A 191 12.26 16.12 -9.80
CA GLY A 191 11.09 15.38 -9.34
C GLY A 191 11.35 13.88 -9.22
N LEU A 192 10.31 13.10 -8.96
CA LEU A 192 10.38 11.63 -9.12
C LEU A 192 10.53 11.30 -10.61
N ALA A 193 11.55 10.52 -10.98
CA ALA A 193 11.69 9.98 -12.33
C ALA A 193 10.72 8.80 -12.57
N SER A 194 10.38 8.51 -13.83
CA SER A 194 9.60 7.33 -14.20
C SER A 194 10.32 6.06 -13.75
N PHE A 195 9.59 5.15 -13.09
CA PHE A 195 10.16 3.97 -12.41
C PHE A 195 11.27 4.27 -11.38
N GLY A 196 11.46 5.54 -11.01
CA GLY A 196 12.44 5.99 -10.02
C GLY A 196 11.92 5.83 -8.59
N VAL A 197 12.74 6.20 -7.62
CA VAL A 197 12.41 6.05 -6.20
C VAL A 197 12.83 7.30 -5.42
N LYS A 198 11.94 7.84 -4.58
CA LYS A 198 12.27 8.92 -3.63
C LYS A 198 12.94 8.34 -2.37
N PRO A 199 13.68 9.16 -1.59
CA PRO A 199 14.30 8.70 -0.36
C PRO A 199 13.36 7.92 0.59
N GLY A 200 13.83 6.76 1.03
CA GLY A 200 13.14 5.72 1.80
C GLY A 200 12.14 4.87 1.00
N GLY A 201 11.79 5.25 -0.23
CA GLY A 201 11.00 4.41 -1.12
C GLY A 201 11.75 3.16 -1.58
N TYR A 202 11.01 2.28 -2.24
CA TYR A 202 11.55 1.12 -2.93
C TYR A 202 10.57 0.72 -4.04
N ILE A 203 10.98 -0.18 -4.92
CA ILE A 203 10.12 -0.73 -5.97
C ILE A 203 10.28 -2.24 -6.04
N GLY A 204 9.20 -2.93 -6.41
CA GLY A 204 9.26 -4.34 -6.74
C GLY A 204 9.13 -4.56 -8.24
N PHE A 205 9.78 -5.60 -8.75
CA PHE A 205 9.64 -6.02 -10.14
C PHE A 205 9.78 -7.54 -10.27
N TYR A 206 9.29 -8.07 -11.39
CA TYR A 206 9.56 -9.42 -11.86
C TYR A 206 10.61 -9.36 -12.98
N ASP A 207 11.70 -10.09 -12.81
CA ASP A 207 12.75 -10.24 -13.83
C ASP A 207 12.44 -11.49 -14.67
N PRO A 208 12.07 -11.36 -15.96
CA PRO A 208 11.72 -12.50 -16.80
C PRO A 208 12.92 -13.39 -17.15
N LYS A 209 14.16 -12.88 -17.09
CA LYS A 209 15.37 -13.67 -17.36
C LYS A 209 15.70 -14.57 -16.19
N LYS A 210 15.53 -14.06 -14.96
CA LYS A 210 15.76 -14.82 -13.72
C LYS A 210 14.54 -15.58 -13.23
N ARG A 211 13.36 -15.22 -13.74
CA ARG A 211 12.04 -15.73 -13.33
C ARG A 211 11.77 -15.52 -11.84
N GLU A 212 12.16 -14.35 -11.32
CA GLU A 212 12.09 -14.03 -9.90
C GLU A 212 11.42 -12.68 -9.64
N HIS A 213 10.74 -12.56 -8.49
CA HIS A 213 10.25 -11.30 -7.96
C HIS A 213 11.29 -10.71 -7.01
N THR A 214 11.74 -9.49 -7.31
CA THR A 214 12.77 -8.78 -6.55
C THR A 214 12.22 -7.46 -6.03
N THR A 215 12.66 -7.07 -4.84
CA THR A 215 12.43 -5.72 -4.30
C THR A 215 13.77 -4.99 -4.30
N TRP A 216 13.78 -3.78 -4.85
CA TRP A 216 14.96 -2.94 -4.99
C TRP A 216 14.76 -1.60 -4.29
N SER A 217 15.79 -1.14 -3.62
CA SER A 217 15.90 0.21 -3.07
C SER A 217 17.27 0.77 -3.43
N PRO A 218 17.44 2.10 -3.52
CA PRO A 218 18.75 2.70 -3.76
C PRO A 218 19.81 2.17 -2.76
N PRO A 219 21.01 1.75 -3.22
CA PRO A 219 22.03 1.13 -2.36
C PRO A 219 22.52 2.00 -1.21
N GLU A 220 22.42 3.31 -1.30
CA GLU A 220 22.84 4.27 -0.27
C GLU A 220 21.71 4.66 0.69
N ASP A 221 20.47 4.22 0.42
CA ASP A 221 19.31 4.59 1.22
C ASP A 221 19.14 3.69 2.45
N ALA A 222 19.70 4.11 3.57
CA ALA A 222 19.60 3.39 4.83
C ALA A 222 18.16 3.25 5.34
N VAL A 223 17.29 4.23 5.06
CA VAL A 223 15.90 4.23 5.51
C VAL A 223 15.11 3.16 4.77
N ALA A 224 15.23 3.13 3.44
CA ALA A 224 14.59 2.11 2.60
C ALA A 224 15.04 0.70 2.99
N LYS A 225 16.34 0.50 3.22
CA LYS A 225 16.90 -0.79 3.66
C LYS A 225 16.35 -1.24 5.01
N GLN A 226 16.36 -0.37 6.02
CA GLN A 226 15.81 -0.70 7.35
C GLN A 226 14.33 -1.09 7.26
N ARG A 227 13.57 -0.37 6.44
CA ARG A 227 12.16 -0.66 6.18
C ARG A 227 11.96 -2.03 5.53
N LEU A 228 12.73 -2.34 4.48
CA LEU A 228 12.65 -3.63 3.80
C LEU A 228 13.03 -4.80 4.70
N ILE A 229 14.05 -4.64 5.57
CA ILE A 229 14.41 -5.63 6.57
C ILE A 229 13.23 -5.88 7.53
N ALA A 230 12.67 -4.82 8.10
CA ALA A 230 11.55 -4.94 9.04
C ALA A 230 10.30 -5.57 8.40
N LYS A 231 9.95 -5.17 7.16
CA LYS A 231 8.82 -5.77 6.42
C LYS A 231 9.04 -7.25 6.11
N THR A 232 10.28 -7.63 5.78
CA THR A 232 10.67 -9.02 5.51
C THR A 232 10.60 -9.89 6.76
N GLU A 233 11.14 -9.42 7.89
CA GLU A 233 11.04 -10.08 9.20
C GLU A 233 9.59 -10.27 9.63
N ALA A 234 8.78 -9.23 9.43
CA ALA A 234 7.36 -9.24 9.72
C ALA A 234 6.56 -10.16 8.79
N ARG A 235 7.12 -10.58 7.64
CA ARG A 235 6.42 -11.30 6.54
C ARG A 235 5.22 -10.52 6.00
N SER A 236 5.29 -9.20 6.07
CA SER A 236 4.17 -8.28 5.80
C SER A 236 4.25 -7.65 4.41
N GLY A 237 3.14 -7.05 3.98
CA GLY A 237 3.05 -6.28 2.75
C GLY A 237 2.82 -7.13 1.50
N ARG A 238 2.48 -6.44 0.41
CA ARG A 238 2.01 -7.04 -0.84
C ARG A 238 3.09 -7.80 -1.59
N GLY A 239 4.34 -7.37 -1.47
CA GLY A 239 5.50 -8.10 -1.99
C GLY A 239 5.71 -9.48 -1.36
N TYR A 240 5.36 -9.65 -0.07
CA TYR A 240 5.35 -10.98 0.55
C TYR A 240 4.29 -11.87 -0.09
N LEU A 241 3.08 -11.35 -0.31
CA LEU A 241 2.00 -12.10 -0.97
C LEU A 241 2.42 -12.54 -2.38
N ARG A 242 2.96 -11.64 -3.21
CA ARG A 242 3.43 -11.98 -4.58
C ARG A 242 4.42 -13.14 -4.61
N ARG A 243 5.37 -13.16 -3.68
CA ARG A 243 6.39 -14.24 -3.59
C ARG A 243 5.86 -15.56 -3.05
N ASN A 244 4.70 -15.56 -2.39
CA ASN A 244 4.14 -16.75 -1.73
C ASN A 244 2.75 -17.15 -2.27
N ALA A 245 2.22 -16.49 -3.29
CA ALA A 245 0.91 -16.77 -3.88
C ALA A 245 0.85 -18.08 -4.70
N ILE A 246 1.99 -18.75 -4.90
CA ILE A 246 2.11 -20.01 -5.68
C ILE A 246 2.59 -21.18 -4.79
N ALA A 247 2.27 -21.16 -3.49
CA ALA A 247 2.54 -22.28 -2.58
C ALA A 247 1.29 -23.12 -2.32
#